data_AF-A0A535RAA1-F1
#
_entry.id   AF-A0A535RAA1-F1
#
_cell.length_a   1.000
_cell.length_b   1.000
_cell.length_c   1.000
_cell.angle_alpha   90.00
_cell.angle_beta   90.00
_cell.angle_gamma   90.00
#
_symmetry.space_group_name_H-M   'P 1'
#
loop_
_entity.id
_entity.type
_entity.pdbx_description
1 polymer ?
#
loop_
_entity_poly.entity_id
_entity_poly.type
_entity_poly.pdbx_seq_one_letter_code
_entity_poly.pdbx_strand_id
1 'polypeptide(L)'
;MKHSRTIHLGPRARRAIRFVAGFVNPLVLLIAGRRWMPIVGILHHRGRRSGRTYASPLGMRPAPGGFVIPLTFSEHAAWYQNVLAAGHAVVTYGGRDHEVRGPEVVDFAAAAPAFPRYERLQFRAIGITQFLRLTAASEEESMSIEKSRRSPGLALGVIGVAQLMVVLDVAIVNVALPSIQHALKFNATDLEWVVNAYAIAFGGLLLLGGRTGDLFGRLRMFVIGTLVFTAGSLAGGLALTSTALIAARVAQGVGAAIVAPTALSLLADTFAEGPARNRALGVYSAISAGGGALGLLLGGVITNYFSWRWILFVNVPVGLVLAFVAPRVLVASRGTRGRLDLPGAAAVTAGATLLVYGLSRASVHGWSDSTTLLTLGAGLALLTVFVAVEAISRQPLMPLTVFSNRNRTGAYALSLATGAALSGMLFLLTLYLQNVLGLTPLQAGFAFLPTALGVIGGAGLTSRLIARTGPRVPMTAGALMAAIGLFWLSSITDHAEYAASVLGPLVVLAVGLGQVFVSTSFVAISGVKPSESGLVSAVLNVGRQLGGSIGIAVMGTIATSVSKDQLAGVRITHETVNHALTAGFSAGFQLGGLIAVAGFVAAIVAVRRPRPAIVMEEVEARVA
;
A
#
# COMPACT_ATOMS: atom_id res chain seq x y z
N MET A 1 34.70 51.85 -19.90
CA MET A 1 34.55 53.28 -20.26
C MET A 1 34.15 53.37 -21.73
N LYS A 2 33.10 54.15 -22.06
CA LYS A 2 32.74 54.86 -23.32
C LYS A 2 33.13 54.23 -24.69
N HIS A 3 32.27 54.07 -25.71
CA HIS A 3 31.38 55.06 -26.33
C HIS A 3 30.32 54.44 -27.27
N SER A 4 29.16 55.09 -27.33
CA SER A 4 28.07 54.93 -28.31
C SER A 4 28.42 55.37 -29.73
N ARG A 5 27.70 54.83 -30.72
CA ARG A 5 27.26 55.62 -31.90
C ARG A 5 25.75 55.49 -32.08
N THR A 6 25.00 56.21 -31.26
CA THR A 6 23.57 56.49 -31.48
C THR A 6 23.42 57.77 -32.29
N ILE A 7 22.84 57.65 -33.49
CA ILE A 7 22.53 58.75 -34.40
C ILE A 7 21.68 59.81 -33.67
N HIS A 8 22.20 61.03 -33.52
CA HIS A 8 21.47 62.16 -32.95
C HIS A 8 20.61 62.84 -34.01
N LEU A 9 19.37 62.37 -34.13
CA LEU A 9 18.34 63.06 -34.89
C LEU A 9 17.88 64.30 -34.12
N GLY A 10 18.02 65.47 -34.74
CA GLY A 10 17.66 66.76 -34.16
C GLY A 10 16.17 66.93 -33.83
N PRO A 11 15.79 67.97 -33.06
CA PRO A 11 14.43 68.16 -32.55
C PRO A 11 13.34 68.25 -33.62
N ARG A 12 13.70 68.74 -34.82
CA ARG A 12 12.82 68.83 -35.99
C ARG A 12 12.62 67.46 -36.66
N ALA A 13 13.67 66.66 -36.79
CA ALA A 13 13.60 65.29 -37.31
C ALA A 13 12.79 64.37 -36.39
N ARG A 14 12.95 64.49 -35.06
CA ARG A 14 12.11 63.74 -34.08
C ARG A 14 10.64 64.15 -34.09
N ARG A 15 10.32 65.39 -34.50
CA ARG A 15 8.93 65.85 -34.66
C ARG A 15 8.34 65.33 -35.97
N ALA A 16 9.09 65.39 -37.07
CA ALA A 16 8.68 64.82 -38.36
C ALA A 16 8.45 63.31 -38.26
N ILE A 17 9.36 62.56 -37.62
CA ILE A 17 9.21 61.11 -37.42
C ILE A 17 8.03 60.77 -36.53
N ARG A 18 7.78 61.53 -35.45
CA ARG A 18 6.58 61.32 -34.60
C ARG A 18 5.28 61.67 -35.31
N PHE A 19 5.29 62.70 -36.16
CA PHE A 19 4.14 63.10 -36.96
C PHE A 19 3.82 62.04 -38.03
N VAL A 20 4.84 61.56 -38.75
CA VAL A 20 4.72 60.47 -39.74
C VAL A 20 4.29 59.16 -39.05
N ALA A 21 4.88 58.81 -37.90
CA ALA A 21 4.47 57.62 -37.13
C ALA A 21 3.05 57.73 -36.58
N GLY A 22 2.61 58.93 -36.18
CA GLY A 22 1.25 59.19 -35.71
C GLY A 22 0.19 59.08 -36.81
N PHE A 23 0.56 59.31 -38.08
CA PHE A 23 -0.35 59.21 -39.23
C PHE A 23 -0.31 57.83 -39.90
N VAL A 24 0.86 57.18 -39.92
CA VAL A 24 1.08 55.88 -40.58
C VAL A 24 0.65 54.71 -39.70
N ASN A 25 0.87 54.73 -38.38
CA ASN A 25 0.48 53.62 -37.51
C ASN A 25 -1.04 53.35 -37.49
N PRO A 26 -1.94 54.37 -37.39
CA PRO A 26 -3.39 54.11 -37.40
C PRO A 26 -3.88 53.55 -38.74
N LEU A 27 -3.29 54.00 -39.85
CA LEU A 27 -3.62 53.54 -41.21
C LEU A 27 -3.11 52.12 -41.49
N VAL A 28 -1.90 51.79 -40.98
CA VAL A 28 -1.38 50.41 -40.99
C VAL A 28 -2.21 49.50 -40.07
N LEU A 29 -2.71 49.99 -38.93
CA LEU A 29 -3.57 49.23 -38.02
C LEU A 29 -5.00 49.04 -38.56
N LEU A 30 -5.53 50.00 -39.34
CA LEU A 30 -6.82 49.88 -40.02
C LEU A 30 -6.76 48.94 -41.23
N ILE A 31 -5.65 48.95 -41.99
CA ILE A 31 -5.41 48.03 -43.12
C ILE A 31 -4.97 46.63 -42.65
N ALA A 32 -4.27 46.52 -41.51
CA ALA A 32 -3.87 45.25 -40.89
C ALA A 32 -4.91 44.68 -39.91
N GLY A 33 -6.11 45.25 -39.89
CA GLY A 33 -7.24 44.79 -39.09
C GLY A 33 -7.76 43.43 -39.58
N ARG A 34 -7.16 42.34 -39.06
CA ARG A 34 -7.84 41.11 -38.57
C ARG A 34 -6.96 39.87 -38.38
N ARG A 35 -5.64 39.89 -38.61
CA ARG A 35 -4.87 38.61 -38.59
C ARG A 35 -3.51 38.55 -37.87
N TRP A 36 -3.03 39.61 -37.24
CA TRP A 36 -1.68 39.59 -36.65
C TRP A 36 -1.61 40.26 -35.28
N MET A 37 -2.15 39.59 -34.25
CA MET A 37 -1.65 39.77 -32.90
C MET A 37 -0.30 39.03 -32.81
N PRO A 38 0.74 39.59 -32.17
CA PRO A 38 1.90 38.78 -31.77
C PRO A 38 1.35 37.63 -30.93
N ILE A 39 1.60 36.38 -31.32
CA ILE A 39 0.96 35.26 -30.65
C ILE A 39 1.52 35.20 -29.22
N VAL A 40 0.69 35.58 -28.24
CA VAL A 40 1.06 35.63 -26.83
C VAL A 40 0.90 34.23 -26.26
N GLY A 41 2.00 33.65 -25.77
CA GLY A 41 1.95 32.50 -24.88
C GLY A 41 1.99 32.95 -23.42
N ILE A 42 1.39 32.17 -22.53
CA ILE A 42 1.47 32.42 -21.10
C ILE A 42 2.55 31.50 -20.52
N LEU A 43 3.63 32.10 -20.01
CA LEU A 43 4.69 31.37 -19.33
C LEU A 43 4.38 31.27 -17.84
N HIS A 44 4.12 30.05 -17.36
CA HIS A 44 3.95 29.73 -15.96
C HIS A 44 5.31 29.33 -15.36
N HIS A 45 5.81 30.13 -14.41
CA HIS A 45 7.11 29.92 -13.75
C HIS A 45 6.99 30.01 -12.23
N ARG A 46 7.91 29.36 -11.50
CA ARG A 46 7.91 29.34 -10.04
C ARG A 46 8.86 30.40 -9.49
N GLY A 47 8.35 31.27 -8.62
CA GLY A 47 9.15 32.31 -7.99
C GLY A 47 10.28 31.74 -7.14
N ARG A 48 11.54 32.10 -7.43
CA ARG A 48 12.71 31.60 -6.70
C ARG A 48 12.73 31.95 -5.21
N ARG A 49 12.14 33.10 -4.83
CA ARG A 49 12.06 33.58 -3.43
C ARG A 49 10.75 33.23 -2.73
N SER A 50 9.64 33.24 -3.46
CA SER A 50 8.30 33.07 -2.88
C SER A 50 7.76 31.64 -3.01
N GLY A 51 8.33 30.82 -3.89
CA GLY A 51 7.86 29.46 -4.19
C GLY A 51 6.48 29.39 -4.88
N ARG A 52 5.81 30.53 -5.12
CA ARG A 52 4.50 30.62 -5.78
C ARG A 52 4.64 30.57 -7.31
N THR A 53 3.59 30.12 -7.99
CA THR A 53 3.52 30.11 -9.46
C THR A 53 3.04 31.48 -9.96
N TYR A 54 3.74 32.03 -10.94
CA TYR A 54 3.40 33.27 -11.63
C TYR A 54 3.15 32.99 -13.11
N ALA A 55 2.24 33.75 -13.71
CA ALA A 55 1.95 33.72 -15.14
C ALA A 55 2.48 35.00 -15.77
N SER A 56 3.34 34.88 -16.78
CA SER A 56 3.91 36.02 -17.51
C SER A 56 3.56 35.90 -18.99
N PRO A 57 2.75 36.83 -19.54
CA PRO A 57 2.44 36.84 -20.97
C PRO A 57 3.69 37.28 -21.75
N LEU A 58 4.12 36.44 -22.69
CA LEU A 58 5.32 36.68 -23.49
C LEU A 58 5.01 36.44 -24.97
N GLY A 59 5.56 37.28 -25.84
CA GLY A 59 5.50 37.09 -27.29
C GLY A 59 6.40 35.94 -27.69
N MET A 60 5.82 34.78 -28.01
CA MET A 60 6.57 33.57 -28.29
C MET A 60 6.01 32.83 -29.50
N ARG A 61 6.86 32.10 -30.21
CA ARG A 61 6.50 31.32 -31.40
C ARG A 61 6.89 29.86 -31.24
N PRO A 62 6.06 28.91 -31.67
CA PRO A 62 6.46 27.51 -31.74
C PRO A 62 7.60 27.35 -32.76
N ALA A 63 8.58 26.54 -32.39
CA ALA A 63 9.71 26.15 -33.21
C ALA A 63 9.91 24.62 -33.09
N PRO A 64 10.66 23.98 -34.00
CA PRO A 64 10.96 22.55 -33.89
C PRO A 64 11.56 22.24 -32.51
N GLY A 65 10.89 21.38 -31.75
CA GLY A 65 11.33 20.97 -30.41
C GLY A 65 11.09 21.99 -29.29
N GLY A 66 10.26 23.03 -29.46
CA GLY A 66 9.98 23.97 -28.38
C GLY A 66 9.37 25.32 -28.79
N PHE A 67 9.78 26.38 -28.09
CA PHE A 67 9.33 27.76 -28.32
C PHE A 67 10.51 28.72 -28.43
N VAL A 68 10.33 29.80 -29.19
CA VAL A 68 11.33 30.86 -29.35
C VAL A 68 10.72 32.21 -28.97
N ILE A 69 11.49 33.00 -28.22
CA ILE A 69 11.10 34.32 -27.70
C ILE A 69 12.16 35.33 -28.17
N PRO A 70 11.80 36.44 -28.83
CA PRO A 70 12.75 37.51 -29.11
C PRO A 70 13.33 38.07 -27.81
N LEU A 71 14.65 38.25 -27.72
CA LEU A 71 15.30 38.73 -26.50
C LEU A 71 15.09 40.25 -26.34
N THR A 72 13.91 40.65 -25.88
CA THR A 72 13.52 42.06 -25.67
C THR A 72 13.54 42.49 -24.21
N PHE A 73 14.13 41.67 -23.35
CA PHE A 73 14.13 41.82 -21.90
C PHE A 73 15.55 41.69 -21.34
N SER A 74 15.79 42.28 -20.17
CA SER A 74 17.07 42.14 -19.46
C SER A 74 17.19 40.75 -18.84
N GLU A 75 18.41 40.21 -18.77
CA GLU A 75 18.73 38.99 -18.00
C GLU A 75 18.35 39.09 -16.52
N HIS A 76 18.08 40.28 -15.99
CA HIS A 76 17.58 40.47 -14.62
C HIS A 76 16.06 40.34 -14.49
N ALA A 77 15.33 40.07 -15.58
CA ALA A 77 13.88 39.89 -15.54
C ALA A 77 13.49 38.75 -14.57
N ALA A 78 12.52 39.02 -13.70
CA ALA A 78 12.15 38.10 -12.62
C ALA A 78 11.71 36.73 -13.15
N TRP A 79 10.92 36.68 -14.23
CA TRP A 79 10.50 35.43 -14.85
C TRP A 79 11.69 34.64 -15.42
N TYR A 80 12.65 35.30 -16.07
CA TYR A 80 13.81 34.65 -16.67
C TYR A 80 14.70 34.04 -15.58
N GLN A 81 14.96 34.79 -14.51
CA GLN A 81 15.70 34.33 -13.34
C GLN A 81 14.97 33.19 -12.59
N ASN A 82 13.65 33.21 -12.56
CA ASN A 82 12.85 32.14 -11.98
C ASN A 82 12.93 30.85 -12.81
N VAL A 83 12.85 30.96 -14.14
CA VAL A 83 12.98 29.79 -15.04
C VAL A 83 14.40 29.23 -15.04
N LEU A 84 15.43 30.08 -15.02
CA LEU A 84 16.82 29.66 -14.83
C LEU A 84 17.02 28.90 -13.51
N ALA A 85 16.50 29.43 -12.41
CA ALA A 85 16.64 28.80 -11.09
C ALA A 85 15.83 27.49 -10.97
N ALA A 86 14.66 27.42 -11.59
CA ALA A 86 13.81 26.22 -11.56
C ALA A 86 14.25 25.14 -12.57
N GLY A 87 14.95 25.53 -13.64
CA GLY A 87 15.35 24.65 -14.74
C GLY A 87 14.18 24.21 -15.65
N HIS A 88 12.93 24.56 -15.33
CA HIS A 88 11.73 24.20 -16.08
C HIS A 88 10.63 25.27 -15.97
N ALA A 89 9.72 25.29 -16.93
CA ALA A 89 8.52 26.12 -16.96
C ALA A 89 7.39 25.44 -17.76
N VAL A 90 6.18 26.00 -17.69
CA VAL A 90 5.04 25.56 -18.52
C VAL A 90 4.62 26.71 -19.43
N VAL A 91 4.47 26.44 -20.72
CA VAL A 91 4.00 27.39 -21.73
C VAL A 91 2.59 27.01 -22.15
N THR A 92 1.61 27.87 -21.85
CA THR A 92 0.26 27.76 -22.40
C THR A 92 0.21 28.50 -23.73
N TYR A 93 0.00 27.77 -24.82
CA TYR A 93 -0.05 28.31 -26.18
C TYR A 93 -1.20 27.66 -26.95
N GLY A 94 -2.07 28.48 -27.55
CA GLY A 94 -3.25 27.97 -28.27
C GLY A 94 -4.21 27.13 -27.40
N GLY A 95 -4.26 27.40 -26.09
CA GLY A 95 -5.08 26.65 -25.13
C GLY A 95 -4.50 25.30 -24.68
N ARG A 96 -3.25 24.98 -25.04
CA ARG A 96 -2.55 23.77 -24.60
C ARG A 96 -1.31 24.11 -23.80
N ASP A 97 -1.08 23.35 -22.73
CA ASP A 97 0.10 23.47 -21.88
C ASP A 97 1.23 22.60 -22.41
N HIS A 98 2.41 23.19 -22.51
CA HIS A 98 3.64 22.54 -22.97
C HIS A 98 4.70 22.69 -21.90
N GLU A 99 5.25 21.58 -21.41
CA GLU A 99 6.38 21.63 -20.49
C GLU A 99 7.67 21.92 -21.24
N VAL A 100 8.42 22.89 -20.73
CA VAL A 100 9.64 23.39 -21.38
C VAL A 100 10.79 23.53 -20.38
N ARG A 101 12.01 23.36 -20.88
CA ARG A 101 13.27 23.55 -20.15
C ARG A 101 14.03 24.75 -20.65
N GLY A 102 14.92 25.22 -19.77
CA GLY A 102 16.10 26.03 -20.07
C GLY A 102 15.83 27.25 -20.95
N PRO A 103 16.00 28.47 -20.46
CA PRO A 103 16.07 29.59 -21.37
C PRO A 103 17.48 29.59 -22.01
N GLU A 104 17.62 29.02 -23.21
CA GLU A 104 18.87 29.00 -23.97
C GLU A 104 18.93 30.22 -24.91
N VAL A 105 20.01 31.00 -24.88
CA VAL A 105 20.18 32.11 -25.83
C VAL A 105 20.69 31.54 -27.16
N VAL A 106 19.93 31.77 -28.22
CA VAL A 106 20.23 31.32 -29.59
C VAL A 106 20.30 32.50 -30.54
N ASP A 107 21.16 32.38 -31.55
CA ASP A 107 21.31 33.41 -32.57
C ASP A 107 20.15 33.46 -33.55
N PHE A 108 20.01 34.59 -34.25
CA PHE A 108 19.01 34.81 -35.28
C PHE A 108 18.93 33.68 -36.31
N ALA A 109 20.05 33.08 -36.72
CA ALA A 109 20.05 31.99 -37.69
C ALA A 109 19.26 30.76 -37.20
N ALA A 110 19.38 30.42 -35.91
CA ALA A 110 18.70 29.29 -35.29
C ALA A 110 17.22 29.58 -34.97
N ALA A 111 16.85 30.85 -34.85
CA ALA A 111 15.49 31.32 -34.57
C ALA A 111 14.69 31.66 -35.86
N ALA A 112 15.37 32.05 -36.93
CA ALA A 112 14.79 32.53 -38.19
C ALA A 112 13.70 31.63 -38.80
N PRO A 113 13.78 30.28 -38.74
CA PRO A 113 12.73 29.41 -39.27
C PRO A 113 11.36 29.57 -38.60
N ALA A 114 11.32 30.04 -37.34
CA ALA A 114 10.06 30.21 -36.60
C ALA A 114 9.27 31.47 -37.03
N PHE A 115 9.88 32.37 -37.80
CA PHE A 115 9.33 33.68 -38.15
C PHE A 115 9.14 33.88 -39.67
N PRO A 116 8.01 34.47 -40.10
CA PRO A 116 7.79 34.82 -41.51
C PRO A 116 8.79 35.88 -42.01
N ARG A 117 8.93 36.00 -43.33
CA ARG A 117 9.99 36.83 -43.97
C ARG A 117 9.95 38.30 -43.55
N TYR A 118 8.76 38.88 -43.35
CA TYR A 118 8.62 40.29 -42.98
C TYR A 118 9.03 40.57 -41.53
N GLU A 119 8.73 39.67 -40.57
CA GLU A 119 9.18 39.77 -39.17
C GLU A 119 10.71 39.62 -39.07
N ARG A 120 11.30 38.75 -39.89
CA ARG A 120 12.77 38.61 -39.99
C ARG A 120 13.45 39.91 -40.43
N LEU A 121 12.86 40.61 -41.40
CA LEU A 121 13.35 41.92 -41.84
C LEU A 121 13.18 42.97 -40.74
N GLN A 122 12.05 42.93 -40.01
CA GLN A 122 11.79 43.83 -38.89
C GLN A 122 12.79 43.64 -37.73
N PHE A 123 13.08 42.41 -37.32
CA PHE A 123 14.07 42.14 -36.26
C PHE A 123 15.46 42.64 -36.65
N ARG A 124 15.88 42.46 -37.91
CA ARG A 124 17.13 43.01 -38.43
C ARG A 124 17.15 44.54 -38.45
N ALA A 125 16.05 45.19 -38.84
CA ALA A 125 15.94 46.65 -38.86
C ALA A 125 15.96 47.27 -37.47
N ILE A 126 15.45 46.56 -36.46
CA ILE A 126 15.40 47.01 -35.05
C ILE A 126 16.65 46.54 -34.26
N GLY A 127 17.51 45.70 -34.84
CA GLY A 127 18.75 45.23 -34.24
C GLY A 127 18.60 44.07 -33.25
N ILE A 128 17.49 43.31 -33.31
CA ILE A 128 17.30 42.11 -32.49
C ILE A 128 17.99 40.92 -33.18
N THR A 129 19.13 40.52 -32.64
CA THR A 129 19.97 39.42 -33.17
C THR A 129 19.95 38.16 -32.30
N GLN A 130 19.48 38.26 -31.06
CA GLN A 130 19.42 37.17 -30.09
C GLN A 130 17.98 36.81 -29.73
N PHE A 131 17.76 35.52 -29.52
CA PHE A 131 16.48 34.94 -29.14
C PHE A 131 16.68 33.97 -27.99
N LEU A 132 15.62 33.72 -27.25
CA LEU A 132 15.55 32.69 -26.24
C LEU A 132 14.85 31.47 -26.83
N ARG A 133 15.44 30.29 -26.69
CA ARG A 133 14.79 29.01 -26.97
C ARG A 133 14.39 28.35 -25.66
N LEU A 134 13.17 27.85 -25.62
CA LEU A 134 12.63 26.99 -24.56
C LEU A 134 12.37 25.62 -25.17
N THR A 135 13.07 24.59 -24.72
CA THR A 135 13.02 23.25 -25.33
C THR A 135 11.89 22.43 -24.71
N ALA A 136 11.06 21.78 -25.51
CA ALA A 136 10.00 20.90 -25.02
C ALA A 136 10.61 19.71 -24.27
N ALA A 137 10.05 19.38 -23.10
CA ALA A 137 10.46 18.19 -22.35
C ALA A 137 10.00 16.91 -23.08
N SER A 138 10.83 15.87 -23.05
CA SER A 138 10.41 14.52 -23.48
C SER A 138 9.42 13.89 -22.48
N GLU A 139 8.67 12.85 -22.88
CA GLU A 139 7.67 12.21 -21.99
C GLU A 139 8.29 11.70 -20.67
N GLU A 140 9.51 11.16 -20.71
CA GLU A 140 10.24 10.72 -19.52
C GLU A 140 10.63 11.89 -18.61
N GLU A 141 10.98 13.04 -19.22
CA GLU A 141 11.40 14.22 -18.50
C GLU A 141 10.21 14.97 -17.88
N SER A 142 9.07 15.00 -18.56
CA SER A 142 7.84 15.55 -18.02
C SER A 142 7.41 14.85 -16.73
N MET A 143 7.51 13.52 -16.69
CA MET A 143 7.28 12.76 -15.46
C MET A 143 8.25 13.16 -14.34
N SER A 144 9.52 13.43 -14.66
CA SER A 144 10.50 13.85 -13.64
C SER A 144 10.23 15.25 -13.07
N ILE A 145 9.76 16.18 -13.91
CA ILE A 145 9.38 17.54 -13.51
C ILE A 145 8.13 17.48 -12.61
N GLU A 146 7.12 16.69 -12.97
CA GLU A 146 5.92 16.47 -12.15
C GLU A 146 6.28 15.87 -10.77
N LYS A 147 7.23 14.93 -10.75
CA LYS A 147 7.75 14.32 -9.52
C LYS A 147 8.43 15.33 -8.59
N SER A 148 9.09 16.37 -9.12
CA SER A 148 9.74 17.42 -8.32
C SER A 148 8.76 18.43 -7.68
N ARG A 149 7.55 18.56 -8.24
CA ARG A 149 6.54 19.52 -7.78
C ARG A 149 5.75 19.05 -6.55
N ARG A 150 5.71 17.73 -6.29
CA ARG A 150 4.91 17.14 -5.20
C ARG A 150 5.73 17.01 -3.91
N SER A 151 5.12 17.29 -2.76
CA SER A 151 5.81 17.24 -1.46
C SER A 151 6.01 15.79 -1.00
N PRO A 152 7.26 15.31 -0.90
CA PRO A 152 7.54 13.90 -0.58
C PRO A 152 6.99 13.49 0.80
N GLY A 153 6.98 14.42 1.77
CA GLY A 153 6.44 14.17 3.11
C GLY A 153 4.94 13.89 3.12
N LEU A 154 4.14 14.64 2.35
CA LEU A 154 2.70 14.39 2.26
C LEU A 154 2.41 13.08 1.53
N ALA A 155 3.20 12.72 0.52
CA ALA A 155 3.06 11.45 -0.19
C ALA A 155 3.28 10.26 0.74
N LEU A 156 4.34 10.31 1.55
CA LEU A 156 4.59 9.29 2.57
C LEU A 156 3.48 9.26 3.62
N GLY A 157 2.96 10.41 4.03
CA GLY A 157 1.83 10.51 4.95
C GLY A 157 0.58 9.83 4.43
N VAL A 158 0.18 10.09 3.17
CA VAL A 158 -0.99 9.45 2.52
C VAL A 158 -0.82 7.93 2.48
N ILE A 159 0.33 7.45 2.02
CA ILE A 159 0.60 6.01 1.89
C ILE A 159 0.67 5.35 3.28
N GLY A 160 1.31 6.02 4.24
CA GLY A 160 1.40 5.56 5.63
C GLY A 160 0.03 5.47 6.30
N VAL A 161 -0.82 6.49 6.16
CA VAL A 161 -2.19 6.48 6.72
C VAL A 161 -3.04 5.40 6.08
N ALA A 162 -2.93 5.17 4.76
CA ALA A 162 -3.63 4.08 4.10
C ALA A 162 -3.20 2.71 4.61
N GLN A 163 -1.89 2.51 4.82
CA GLN A 163 -1.38 1.28 5.41
C GLN A 163 -1.83 1.10 6.86
N LEU A 164 -1.79 2.17 7.66
CA LEU A 164 -2.27 2.16 9.02
C LEU A 164 -3.76 1.77 9.05
N MET A 165 -4.59 2.35 8.20
CA MET A 165 -6.02 2.05 8.08
C MET A 165 -6.27 0.54 7.85
N VAL A 166 -5.55 -0.07 6.90
CA VAL A 166 -5.72 -1.50 6.56
C VAL A 166 -5.27 -2.43 7.70
N VAL A 167 -4.15 -2.12 8.35
CA VAL A 167 -3.61 -2.96 9.44
C VAL A 167 -4.44 -2.79 10.72
N LEU A 168 -4.82 -1.54 11.03
CA LEU A 168 -5.61 -1.19 12.21
C LEU A 168 -6.99 -1.84 12.18
N ASP A 169 -7.64 -1.92 11.00
CA ASP A 169 -8.97 -2.52 10.84
C ASP A 169 -9.03 -4.00 11.30
N VAL A 170 -7.98 -4.78 11.06
CA VAL A 170 -7.96 -6.18 11.52
C VAL A 170 -7.87 -6.23 13.05
N ALA A 171 -7.00 -5.44 13.64
CA ALA A 171 -6.76 -5.42 15.07
C ALA A 171 -7.96 -4.86 15.86
N ILE A 172 -8.53 -3.76 15.39
CA ILE A 172 -9.62 -3.04 16.06
C ILE A 172 -10.89 -3.89 16.15
N VAL A 173 -11.19 -4.67 15.10
CA VAL A 173 -12.36 -5.56 15.04
C VAL A 173 -12.23 -6.72 16.02
N ASN A 174 -11.03 -7.30 16.19
CA ASN A 174 -10.83 -8.42 17.11
C ASN A 174 -11.26 -8.05 18.54
N VAL A 175 -10.80 -6.90 19.05
CA VAL A 175 -11.14 -6.44 20.42
C VAL A 175 -12.64 -6.16 20.58
N ALA A 176 -13.33 -5.78 19.50
CA ALA A 176 -14.76 -5.50 19.50
C ALA A 176 -15.64 -6.76 19.33
N LEU A 177 -15.05 -7.94 19.04
CA LEU A 177 -15.82 -9.15 18.70
C LEU A 177 -16.88 -9.53 19.75
N PRO A 178 -16.59 -9.57 21.07
CA PRO A 178 -17.62 -9.88 22.07
C PRO A 178 -18.77 -8.87 22.07
N SER A 179 -18.47 -7.57 21.91
CA SER A 179 -19.49 -6.53 21.82
C SER A 179 -20.34 -6.63 20.55
N ILE A 180 -19.73 -6.98 19.41
CA ILE A 180 -20.42 -7.26 18.15
C ILE A 180 -21.35 -8.47 18.33
N GLN A 181 -20.84 -9.53 18.96
CA GLN A 181 -21.58 -10.76 19.19
C GLN A 181 -22.86 -10.49 19.97
N HIS A 182 -22.75 -9.78 21.10
CA HIS A 182 -23.88 -9.45 21.95
C HIS A 182 -24.88 -8.51 21.25
N ALA A 183 -24.38 -7.47 20.57
CA ALA A 183 -25.24 -6.45 19.96
C ALA A 183 -26.03 -6.94 18.74
N LEU A 184 -25.44 -7.83 17.92
CA LEU A 184 -26.08 -8.38 16.72
C LEU A 184 -26.60 -9.81 16.93
N LYS A 185 -26.51 -10.34 18.16
CA LYS A 185 -26.93 -11.69 18.53
C LYS A 185 -26.34 -12.76 17.59
N PHE A 186 -25.04 -12.63 17.29
CA PHE A 186 -24.33 -13.64 16.51
C PHE A 186 -24.41 -14.98 17.25
N ASN A 187 -24.71 -16.05 16.51
CA ASN A 187 -24.44 -17.39 17.02
C ASN A 187 -22.90 -17.60 17.08
N ALA A 188 -22.47 -18.60 17.86
CA ALA A 188 -21.04 -18.85 18.10
C ALA A 188 -20.24 -19.10 16.81
N THR A 189 -20.87 -19.68 15.80
CA THR A 189 -20.25 -20.11 14.54
C THR A 189 -20.12 -18.96 13.54
N ASP A 190 -21.04 -18.00 13.58
CA ASP A 190 -21.09 -16.87 12.65
C ASP A 190 -20.14 -15.73 13.07
N LEU A 191 -19.72 -15.68 14.34
CA LEU A 191 -18.86 -14.59 14.82
C LEU A 191 -17.48 -14.60 14.13
N GLU A 192 -16.94 -15.78 13.86
CA GLU A 192 -15.69 -15.96 13.11
C GLU A 192 -15.76 -15.33 11.71
N TRP A 193 -16.94 -15.27 11.10
CA TRP A 193 -17.13 -14.68 9.78
C TRP A 193 -16.91 -13.18 9.75
N VAL A 194 -17.00 -12.47 10.88
CA VAL A 194 -16.67 -11.04 10.96
C VAL A 194 -15.19 -10.80 10.58
N VAL A 195 -14.31 -11.73 10.97
CA VAL A 195 -12.87 -11.67 10.64
C VAL A 195 -12.59 -12.41 9.33
N ASN A 196 -13.12 -13.62 9.17
CA ASN A 196 -12.85 -14.47 8.00
C ASN A 196 -13.35 -13.87 6.69
N ALA A 197 -14.53 -13.26 6.65
CA ALA A 197 -15.05 -12.67 5.41
C ALA A 197 -14.13 -11.58 4.86
N TYR A 198 -13.56 -10.75 5.74
CA TYR A 198 -12.55 -9.77 5.39
C TYR A 198 -11.25 -10.43 4.93
N ALA A 199 -10.72 -11.37 5.72
CA ALA A 199 -9.41 -11.98 5.45
C ALA A 199 -9.41 -12.82 4.16
N ILE A 200 -10.50 -13.53 3.86
CA ILE A 200 -10.66 -14.31 2.61
C ILE A 200 -10.78 -13.38 1.41
N ALA A 201 -11.63 -12.35 1.49
CA ALA A 201 -11.76 -11.37 0.41
C ALA A 201 -10.44 -10.63 0.16
N PHE A 202 -9.75 -10.23 1.23
CA PHE A 202 -8.47 -9.55 1.14
C PHE A 202 -7.39 -10.47 0.58
N GLY A 203 -7.20 -11.66 1.14
CA GLY A 203 -6.16 -12.62 0.73
C GLY A 203 -6.36 -13.16 -0.69
N GLY A 204 -7.58 -13.61 -1.00
CA GLY A 204 -7.91 -14.22 -2.31
C GLY A 204 -7.86 -13.22 -3.47
N LEU A 205 -8.21 -11.95 -3.22
CA LEU A 205 -8.20 -10.91 -4.25
C LEU A 205 -6.94 -10.05 -4.25
N LEU A 206 -5.98 -10.26 -3.33
CA LEU A 206 -4.79 -9.42 -3.18
C LEU A 206 -3.98 -9.30 -4.49
N LEU A 207 -3.70 -10.45 -5.11
CA LEU A 207 -2.92 -10.50 -6.36
C LEU A 207 -3.69 -9.87 -7.52
N LEU A 208 -5.01 -10.11 -7.59
CA LEU A 208 -5.89 -9.49 -8.56
C LEU A 208 -5.90 -7.96 -8.38
N GLY A 209 -6.02 -7.48 -7.14
CA GLY A 209 -5.98 -6.06 -6.79
C GLY A 209 -4.67 -5.38 -7.21
N GLY A 210 -3.53 -6.03 -6.97
CA GLY A 210 -2.24 -5.56 -7.49
C GLY A 210 -2.24 -5.46 -9.02
N ARG A 211 -2.71 -6.52 -9.70
CA ARG A 211 -2.78 -6.57 -11.16
C ARG A 211 -3.70 -5.49 -11.74
N THR A 212 -4.84 -5.21 -11.12
CA THR A 212 -5.71 -4.11 -11.54
C THR A 212 -5.01 -2.75 -11.46
N GLY A 213 -4.18 -2.54 -10.44
CA GLY A 213 -3.35 -1.34 -10.30
C GLY A 213 -2.37 -1.16 -11.46
N ASP A 214 -1.70 -2.24 -11.88
CA ASP A 214 -0.76 -2.20 -13.00
C ASP A 214 -1.45 -1.99 -14.37
N LEU A 215 -2.71 -2.45 -14.52
CA LEU A 215 -3.46 -2.34 -15.78
C LEU A 215 -4.23 -1.02 -15.93
N PHE A 216 -4.91 -0.56 -14.87
CA PHE A 216 -5.78 0.61 -14.92
C PHE A 216 -5.15 1.89 -14.34
N GLY A 217 -3.93 1.77 -13.80
CA GLY A 217 -3.18 2.84 -13.17
C GLY A 217 -3.29 2.79 -11.65
N ARG A 218 -2.13 2.76 -10.99
CA ARG A 218 -1.98 2.53 -9.55
C ARG A 218 -2.72 3.56 -8.69
N LEU A 219 -2.63 4.84 -9.08
CA LEU A 219 -3.30 5.93 -8.35
C LEU A 219 -4.83 5.86 -8.45
N ARG A 220 -5.37 5.52 -9.63
CA ARG A 220 -6.81 5.37 -9.84
C ARG A 220 -7.35 4.22 -9.02
N MET A 221 -6.69 3.06 -9.09
CA MET A 221 -7.09 1.89 -8.32
C MET A 221 -6.92 2.09 -6.81
N PHE A 222 -5.88 2.80 -6.36
CA PHE A 222 -5.74 3.16 -4.94
C PHE A 222 -6.96 3.96 -4.43
N VAL A 223 -7.43 4.95 -5.19
CA VAL A 223 -8.62 5.74 -4.82
C VAL A 223 -9.88 4.87 -4.85
N ILE A 224 -10.07 4.05 -5.89
CA ILE A 224 -11.23 3.13 -5.98
C ILE A 224 -11.24 2.17 -4.80
N GLY A 225 -10.12 1.51 -4.52
CA GLY A 225 -9.97 0.58 -3.40
C GLY A 225 -10.24 1.27 -2.07
N THR A 226 -9.76 2.50 -1.88
CA THR A 226 -10.02 3.29 -0.67
C THR A 226 -11.50 3.60 -0.52
N LEU A 227 -12.18 4.01 -1.59
CA LEU A 227 -13.62 4.28 -1.56
C LEU A 227 -14.45 3.03 -1.30
N VAL A 228 -14.09 1.89 -1.89
CA VAL A 228 -14.73 0.59 -1.62
C VAL A 228 -14.54 0.18 -0.16
N PHE A 229 -13.33 0.34 0.38
CA PHE A 229 -13.03 0.09 1.79
C PHE A 229 -13.86 1.01 2.71
N THR A 230 -13.93 2.30 2.39
CA THR A 230 -14.71 3.29 3.13
C THR A 230 -16.21 3.00 3.08
N ALA A 231 -16.75 2.66 1.91
CA ALA A 231 -18.15 2.30 1.75
C ALA A 231 -18.50 1.03 2.56
N GLY A 232 -17.63 0.01 2.51
CA GLY A 232 -17.76 -1.18 3.36
C GLY A 232 -17.71 -0.83 4.85
N SER A 233 -16.81 0.06 5.25
CA SER A 233 -16.70 0.51 6.65
C SER A 233 -17.96 1.26 7.11
N LEU A 234 -18.50 2.15 6.27
CA LEU A 234 -19.76 2.85 6.54
C LEU A 234 -20.94 1.88 6.65
N ALA A 235 -21.07 0.96 5.70
CA ALA A 235 -22.12 -0.06 5.70
C ALA A 235 -22.03 -0.96 6.93
N GLY A 236 -20.82 -1.34 7.35
CA GLY A 236 -20.57 -2.15 8.53
C GLY A 236 -20.93 -1.44 9.83
N GLY A 237 -20.59 -0.14 9.96
CA GLY A 237 -21.00 0.65 11.13
C GLY A 237 -22.52 0.84 11.20
N LEU A 238 -23.20 0.89 10.05
CA LEU A 238 -24.66 0.96 9.95
C LEU A 238 -25.35 -0.41 10.02
N ALA A 239 -24.61 -1.52 10.09
CA ALA A 239 -25.17 -2.85 10.03
C ALA A 239 -26.12 -3.11 11.20
N LEU A 240 -27.32 -3.57 10.89
CA LEU A 240 -28.34 -3.95 11.88
C LEU A 240 -28.45 -5.47 12.06
N THR A 241 -27.85 -6.25 11.17
CA THR A 241 -27.87 -7.72 11.19
C THR A 241 -26.46 -8.27 11.01
N SER A 242 -26.24 -9.49 11.50
CA SER A 242 -24.99 -10.24 11.32
C SER A 242 -24.62 -10.39 9.84
N THR A 243 -25.59 -10.74 8.99
CA THR A 243 -25.39 -10.88 7.54
C THR A 243 -24.97 -9.57 6.87
N ALA A 244 -25.59 -8.45 7.24
CA ALA A 244 -25.22 -7.14 6.70
C ALA A 244 -23.78 -6.76 7.10
N LEU A 245 -23.38 -7.07 8.35
CA LEU A 245 -22.01 -6.85 8.80
C LEU A 245 -21.02 -7.72 8.02
N ILE A 246 -21.31 -9.01 7.84
CA ILE A 246 -20.45 -9.91 7.06
C ILE A 246 -20.28 -9.41 5.62
N ALA A 247 -21.37 -9.01 4.95
CA ALA A 247 -21.30 -8.46 3.59
C ALA A 247 -20.46 -7.17 3.53
N ALA A 248 -20.58 -6.30 4.54
CA ALA A 248 -19.75 -5.12 4.67
C ALA A 248 -18.26 -5.47 4.85
N ARG A 249 -17.94 -6.52 5.63
CA ARG A 249 -16.57 -7.04 5.80
C ARG A 249 -15.99 -7.57 4.49
N VAL A 250 -16.78 -8.23 3.66
CA VAL A 250 -16.37 -8.64 2.30
C VAL A 250 -15.99 -7.40 1.47
N ALA A 251 -16.85 -6.38 1.44
CA ALA A 251 -16.56 -5.14 0.72
C ALA A 251 -15.28 -4.45 1.23
N GLN A 252 -15.06 -4.41 2.55
CA GLN A 252 -13.81 -3.91 3.12
C GLN A 252 -12.60 -4.74 2.67
N GLY A 253 -12.70 -6.07 2.67
CA GLY A 253 -11.62 -6.95 2.21
C GLY A 253 -11.28 -6.74 0.73
N VAL A 254 -12.28 -6.55 -0.13
CA VAL A 254 -12.10 -6.18 -1.55
C VAL A 254 -11.35 -4.85 -1.67
N GLY A 255 -11.75 -3.84 -0.90
CA GLY A 255 -11.06 -2.55 -0.86
C GLY A 255 -9.60 -2.67 -0.42
N ALA A 256 -9.34 -3.44 0.66
CA ALA A 256 -8.00 -3.70 1.18
C ALA A 256 -7.11 -4.43 0.15
N ALA A 257 -7.67 -5.40 -0.58
CA ALA A 257 -6.97 -6.14 -1.64
C ALA A 257 -6.46 -5.23 -2.77
N ILE A 258 -7.14 -4.11 -3.02
CA ILE A 258 -6.72 -3.12 -4.00
C ILE A 258 -5.74 -2.12 -3.36
N VAL A 259 -6.06 -1.59 -2.18
CA VAL A 259 -5.28 -0.53 -1.52
C VAL A 259 -3.87 -1.01 -1.16
N ALA A 260 -3.72 -2.17 -0.52
CA ALA A 260 -2.43 -2.63 -0.02
C ALA A 260 -1.33 -2.73 -1.10
N PRO A 261 -1.54 -3.43 -2.24
CA PRO A 261 -0.52 -3.52 -3.28
C PRO A 261 -0.33 -2.21 -4.05
N THR A 262 -1.39 -1.43 -4.27
CA THR A 262 -1.29 -0.14 -4.98
C THR A 262 -0.56 0.92 -4.14
N ALA A 263 -0.75 0.93 -2.82
CA ALA A 263 -0.05 1.83 -1.89
C ALA A 263 1.48 1.60 -1.92
N LEU A 264 1.92 0.35 -1.82
CA LEU A 264 3.34 0.00 -1.88
C LEU A 264 3.95 0.36 -3.23
N SER A 265 3.21 0.12 -4.32
CA SER A 265 3.64 0.45 -5.68
C SER A 265 3.76 1.95 -5.88
N LEU A 266 2.79 2.74 -5.39
CA LEU A 266 2.84 4.21 -5.41
C LEU A 266 3.99 4.77 -4.58
N LEU A 267 4.38 4.10 -3.49
CA LEU A 267 5.57 4.46 -2.72
C LEU A 267 6.82 4.30 -3.57
N ALA A 268 6.97 3.15 -4.23
CA ALA A 268 8.11 2.90 -5.11
C ALA A 268 8.15 3.90 -6.29
N ASP A 269 7.00 4.24 -6.88
CA ASP A 269 6.92 5.19 -7.99
C ASP A 269 7.24 6.62 -7.55
N THR A 270 6.78 7.02 -6.35
CA THR A 270 6.95 8.39 -5.83
C THR A 270 8.36 8.66 -5.32
N PHE A 271 9.03 7.67 -4.71
CA PHE A 271 10.39 7.83 -4.19
C PHE A 271 11.43 7.23 -5.14
N ALA A 272 12.39 8.05 -5.58
CA ALA A 272 13.51 7.59 -6.40
C ALA A 272 14.36 6.54 -5.66
N GLU A 273 15.01 5.67 -6.43
CA GLU A 273 15.90 4.62 -5.91
C GLU A 273 17.02 5.18 -5.05
N GLY A 274 17.44 4.41 -4.05
CA GLY A 274 18.47 4.80 -3.09
C GLY A 274 17.92 5.19 -1.71
N PRO A 275 18.62 6.05 -0.95
CA PRO A 275 18.33 6.30 0.47
C PRO A 275 16.91 6.81 0.75
N ALA A 276 16.33 7.58 -0.17
CA ALA A 276 14.99 8.14 -0.01
C ALA A 276 13.91 7.04 0.00
N ARG A 277 13.93 6.12 -0.98
CA ARG A 277 12.99 4.99 -1.03
C ARG A 277 13.19 4.04 0.14
N ASN A 278 14.44 3.76 0.53
CA ASN A 278 14.72 2.90 1.69
C ASN A 278 14.15 3.48 2.99
N ARG A 279 14.29 4.80 3.19
CA ARG A 279 13.68 5.48 4.35
C ARG A 279 12.15 5.41 4.30
N ALA A 280 11.54 5.63 3.14
CA ALA A 280 10.09 5.53 2.96
C ALA A 280 9.55 4.13 3.23
N LEU A 281 10.21 3.08 2.71
CA LEU A 281 9.90 1.68 2.98
C LEU A 281 10.08 1.32 4.46
N GLY A 282 11.09 1.88 5.11
CA GLY A 282 11.31 1.75 6.55
C GLY A 282 10.14 2.31 7.36
N VAL A 283 9.67 3.52 7.03
CA VAL A 283 8.49 4.14 7.67
C VAL A 283 7.23 3.31 7.41
N TYR A 284 7.00 2.88 6.17
CA TYR A 284 5.86 2.01 5.81
C TYR A 284 5.85 0.71 6.61
N SER A 285 7.02 0.08 6.78
CA SER A 285 7.18 -1.15 7.56
C SER A 285 6.94 -0.90 9.06
N ALA A 286 7.45 0.21 9.59
CA ALA A 286 7.22 0.61 10.99
C ALA A 286 5.74 0.87 11.28
N ILE A 287 5.03 1.54 10.37
CA ILE A 287 3.58 1.75 10.46
C ILE A 287 2.84 0.41 10.41
N SER A 288 3.26 -0.51 9.54
CA SER A 288 2.66 -1.84 9.45
C SER A 288 2.82 -2.66 10.73
N ALA A 289 3.98 -2.58 11.38
CA ALA A 289 4.22 -3.28 12.64
C ALA A 289 3.50 -2.62 13.83
N GLY A 290 3.56 -1.28 13.93
CA GLY A 290 2.93 -0.52 15.02
C GLY A 290 1.41 -0.44 14.93
N GLY A 291 0.86 -0.49 13.70
CA GLY A 291 -0.57 -0.36 13.44
C GLY A 291 -1.43 -1.43 14.11
N GLY A 292 -0.91 -2.66 14.26
CA GLY A 292 -1.62 -3.72 14.98
C GLY A 292 -1.78 -3.40 16.47
N ALA A 293 -0.70 -2.93 17.12
CA ALA A 293 -0.72 -2.52 18.52
C ALA A 293 -1.67 -1.34 18.77
N LEU A 294 -1.56 -0.32 17.91
CA LEU A 294 -2.43 0.84 17.95
C LEU A 294 -3.89 0.45 17.71
N GLY A 295 -4.16 -0.49 16.81
CA GLY A 295 -5.51 -0.97 16.55
C GLY A 295 -6.13 -1.72 17.72
N LEU A 296 -5.35 -2.54 18.44
CA LEU A 296 -5.83 -3.23 19.65
C LEU A 296 -6.17 -2.23 20.77
N LEU A 297 -5.31 -1.24 20.99
CA LEU A 297 -5.54 -0.18 21.97
C LEU A 297 -6.73 0.72 21.60
N LEU A 298 -6.72 1.26 20.38
CA LEU A 298 -7.80 2.13 19.90
C LEU A 298 -9.12 1.37 19.82
N GLY A 299 -9.09 0.08 19.50
CA GLY A 299 -10.27 -0.79 19.51
C GLY A 299 -10.84 -0.97 20.90
N GLY A 300 -9.98 -1.19 21.88
CA GLY A 300 -10.37 -1.22 23.29
C GLY A 300 -10.99 0.10 23.73
N VAL A 301 -10.34 1.24 23.46
CA VAL A 301 -10.85 2.58 23.81
C VAL A 301 -12.19 2.86 23.13
N ILE A 302 -12.27 2.70 21.80
CA ILE A 302 -13.46 3.04 21.02
C ILE A 302 -14.64 2.13 21.41
N THR A 303 -14.40 0.83 21.58
CA THR A 303 -15.45 -0.11 21.95
C THR A 303 -15.93 0.12 23.39
N ASN A 304 -15.02 0.44 24.31
CA ASN A 304 -15.34 0.64 25.72
C ASN A 304 -16.09 1.96 26.00
N TYR A 305 -15.67 3.06 25.38
CA TYR A 305 -16.22 4.40 25.67
C TYR A 305 -17.31 4.86 24.70
N PHE A 306 -17.37 4.28 23.50
CA PHE A 306 -18.38 4.63 22.51
C PHE A 306 -19.25 3.42 22.19
N SER A 307 -18.98 2.79 21.06
CA SER A 307 -19.69 1.61 20.58
C SER A 307 -18.79 0.89 19.61
N TRP A 308 -18.95 -0.44 19.49
CA TRP A 308 -18.32 -1.23 18.45
C TRP A 308 -18.61 -0.67 17.04
N ARG A 309 -19.71 0.06 16.81
CA ARG A 309 -19.96 0.64 15.47
C ARG A 309 -18.90 1.66 15.06
N TRP A 310 -18.35 2.39 16.03
CA TRP A 310 -17.36 3.44 15.78
C TRP A 310 -16.01 2.90 15.32
N ILE A 311 -15.69 1.63 15.61
CA ILE A 311 -14.46 1.02 15.08
C ILE A 311 -14.48 0.91 13.55
N LEU A 312 -15.67 0.86 12.95
CA LEU A 312 -15.87 0.88 11.49
C LEU A 312 -16.02 2.32 10.98
N PHE A 313 -16.76 3.17 11.69
CA PHE A 313 -16.92 4.57 11.28
C PHE A 313 -15.61 5.37 11.26
N VAL A 314 -14.62 5.02 12.09
CA VAL A 314 -13.31 5.71 12.12
C VAL A 314 -12.61 5.68 10.76
N ASN A 315 -12.82 4.63 9.97
CA ASN A 315 -12.22 4.49 8.64
C ASN A 315 -12.87 5.39 7.59
N VAL A 316 -14.10 5.86 7.82
CA VAL A 316 -14.85 6.67 6.85
C VAL A 316 -14.23 8.03 6.62
N PRO A 317 -14.00 8.90 7.63
CA PRO A 317 -13.35 10.19 7.41
C PRO A 317 -11.92 10.02 6.89
N VAL A 318 -11.18 9.01 7.39
CA VAL A 318 -9.81 8.73 6.95
C VAL A 318 -9.77 8.38 5.46
N GLY A 319 -10.61 7.45 5.01
CA GLY A 319 -10.62 7.04 3.62
C GLY A 319 -11.15 8.12 2.66
N LEU A 320 -12.09 8.97 3.09
CA LEU A 320 -12.49 10.14 2.30
C LEU A 320 -11.35 11.14 2.13
N VAL A 321 -10.60 11.41 3.21
CA VAL A 321 -9.40 12.28 3.15
C VAL A 321 -8.34 11.66 2.23
N LEU A 322 -8.08 10.36 2.34
CA LEU A 322 -7.14 9.66 1.46
C LEU A 322 -7.56 9.73 -0.01
N ALA A 323 -8.82 9.44 -0.32
CA ALA A 323 -9.37 9.49 -1.67
C ALA A 323 -9.27 10.90 -2.28
N PHE A 324 -9.42 11.94 -1.47
CA PHE A 324 -9.30 13.33 -1.90
C PHE A 324 -7.84 13.78 -2.04
N VAL A 325 -6.98 13.47 -1.08
CA VAL A 325 -5.60 13.98 -1.05
C VAL A 325 -4.67 13.21 -1.99
N ALA A 326 -4.85 11.90 -2.15
CA ALA A 326 -3.96 11.06 -2.95
C ALA A 326 -3.77 11.55 -4.40
N PRO A 327 -4.84 11.92 -5.16
CA PRO A 327 -4.68 12.45 -6.53
C PRO A 327 -3.83 13.73 -6.63
N ARG A 328 -3.72 14.51 -5.56
CA ARG A 328 -3.00 15.79 -5.54
C ARG A 328 -1.51 15.59 -5.24
N VAL A 329 -1.17 14.52 -4.54
CA VAL A 329 0.14 14.34 -3.89
C VAL A 329 0.91 13.13 -4.42
N LEU A 330 0.24 12.14 -5.02
CA LEU A 330 0.89 10.93 -5.54
C LEU A 330 1.04 10.97 -7.06
N VAL A 331 2.05 10.28 -7.59
CA VAL A 331 2.33 10.21 -9.03
C VAL A 331 1.28 9.36 -9.75
N ALA A 332 0.67 9.90 -10.80
CA ALA A 332 -0.22 9.15 -11.66
C ALA A 332 0.60 8.32 -12.65
N SER A 333 0.53 7.00 -12.54
CA SER A 333 1.14 6.10 -13.53
C SER A 333 0.13 5.72 -14.62
N ARG A 334 0.57 5.68 -15.88
CA ARG A 334 -0.23 5.15 -17.00
C ARG A 334 -0.27 3.63 -16.88
N GLY A 335 -1.47 3.06 -16.97
CA GLY A 335 -1.66 1.61 -16.95
C GLY A 335 -0.99 0.91 -18.14
N THR A 336 -0.60 -0.34 -17.92
CA THR A 336 0.02 -1.20 -18.95
C THR A 336 -1.03 -2.09 -19.61
N ARG A 337 -0.75 -2.59 -20.83
CA ARG A 337 -1.63 -3.56 -21.51
C ARG A 337 -1.47 -4.95 -20.88
N GLY A 338 -2.57 -5.64 -20.64
CA GLY A 338 -2.57 -7.02 -20.13
C GLY A 338 -3.99 -7.51 -19.80
N ARG A 339 -4.08 -8.72 -19.25
CA ARG A 339 -5.35 -9.35 -18.85
C ARG A 339 -5.42 -9.59 -17.34
N LEU A 340 -6.64 -9.61 -16.82
CA LEU A 340 -6.95 -10.07 -15.46
C LEU A 340 -7.26 -11.56 -15.49
N ASP A 341 -6.71 -12.31 -14.54
CA ASP A 341 -7.10 -13.70 -14.31
C ASP A 341 -8.31 -13.74 -13.36
N LEU A 342 -9.48 -13.40 -13.90
CA LEU A 342 -10.73 -13.48 -13.15
C LEU A 342 -11.08 -14.92 -12.74
N PRO A 343 -10.89 -15.95 -13.59
CA PRO A 343 -11.15 -17.35 -13.19
C PRO A 343 -10.27 -17.80 -12.03
N GLY A 344 -8.97 -17.51 -12.06
CA GLY A 344 -8.04 -17.85 -10.98
C GLY A 344 -8.43 -17.18 -9.67
N ALA A 345 -8.69 -15.87 -9.70
CA ALA A 345 -9.14 -15.12 -8.51
C ALA A 345 -10.47 -15.66 -7.95
N ALA A 346 -11.44 -15.97 -8.81
CA ALA A 346 -12.72 -16.55 -8.39
C ALA A 346 -12.52 -17.94 -7.76
N ALA A 347 -11.68 -18.79 -8.36
CA ALA A 347 -11.42 -20.14 -7.87
C ALA A 347 -10.72 -20.13 -6.50
N VAL A 348 -9.69 -19.30 -6.29
CA VAL A 348 -9.00 -19.23 -4.99
C VAL A 348 -9.88 -18.63 -3.90
N THR A 349 -10.63 -17.56 -4.19
CA THR A 349 -11.53 -16.93 -3.22
C THR A 349 -12.68 -17.87 -2.86
N ALA A 350 -13.37 -18.44 -3.85
CA ALA A 350 -14.47 -19.38 -3.60
C ALA A 350 -13.99 -20.67 -2.93
N GLY A 351 -12.83 -21.20 -3.32
CA GLY A 351 -12.23 -22.37 -2.69
C GLY A 351 -11.93 -22.14 -1.21
N ALA A 352 -11.30 -21.01 -0.87
CA ALA A 352 -11.03 -20.63 0.52
C ALA A 352 -12.33 -20.38 1.32
N THR A 353 -13.33 -19.72 0.72
CA THR A 353 -14.66 -19.53 1.34
C THR A 353 -15.32 -20.85 1.66
N LEU A 354 -15.35 -21.80 0.72
CA LEU A 354 -15.98 -23.11 0.92
C LEU A 354 -15.26 -23.95 1.96
N LEU A 355 -13.92 -23.89 2.02
CA LEU A 355 -13.16 -24.57 3.07
C LEU A 355 -13.49 -24.01 4.46
N VAL A 356 -13.45 -22.69 4.62
CA VAL A 356 -13.78 -22.04 5.91
C VAL A 356 -15.23 -22.31 6.29
N TYR A 357 -16.15 -22.27 5.33
CA TYR A 357 -17.55 -22.61 5.57
C TYR A 357 -17.75 -24.07 5.99
N GLY A 358 -17.12 -25.02 5.31
CA GLY A 358 -17.21 -26.43 5.67
C GLY A 358 -16.66 -26.70 7.07
N LEU A 359 -15.51 -26.11 7.41
CA LEU A 359 -14.93 -26.21 8.76
C LEU A 359 -15.86 -25.64 9.83
N SER A 360 -16.31 -24.41 9.63
CA SER A 360 -17.24 -23.73 10.53
C SER A 360 -18.54 -24.53 10.72
N ARG A 361 -19.09 -25.10 9.64
CA ARG A 361 -20.28 -25.96 9.68
C ARG A 361 -20.05 -27.27 10.43
N ALA A 362 -18.86 -27.86 10.32
CA ALA A 362 -18.49 -29.08 11.04
C ALA A 362 -18.62 -28.93 12.56
N SER A 363 -18.39 -27.72 13.10
CA SER A 363 -18.56 -27.42 14.54
C SER A 363 -20.01 -27.51 15.05
N VAL A 364 -20.99 -27.45 14.16
CA VAL A 364 -22.43 -27.44 14.50
C VAL A 364 -23.11 -28.72 14.07
N HIS A 365 -22.86 -29.16 12.83
CA HIS A 365 -23.57 -30.29 12.22
C HIS A 365 -22.72 -31.57 12.21
N GLY A 366 -21.48 -31.50 12.69
CA GLY A 366 -20.54 -32.61 12.71
C GLY A 366 -19.77 -32.80 11.40
N TRP A 367 -18.70 -33.58 11.50
CA TRP A 367 -17.80 -33.88 10.38
C TRP A 367 -18.41 -34.83 9.35
N SER A 368 -19.40 -35.64 9.74
CA SER A 368 -20.09 -36.59 8.89
C SER A 368 -21.27 -35.99 8.13
N ASP A 369 -21.60 -34.70 8.33
CA ASP A 369 -22.67 -34.04 7.60
C ASP A 369 -22.35 -33.98 6.09
N SER A 370 -23.30 -34.40 5.28
CA SER A 370 -23.16 -34.46 3.81
C SER A 370 -22.78 -33.10 3.22
N THR A 371 -23.32 -32.01 3.75
CA THR A 371 -23.02 -30.67 3.26
C THR A 371 -21.64 -30.18 3.73
N THR A 372 -21.22 -30.53 4.95
CA THR A 372 -19.84 -30.32 5.41
C THR A 372 -18.84 -30.99 4.46
N LEU A 373 -19.03 -32.27 4.14
CA LEU A 373 -18.15 -33.00 3.22
C LEU A 373 -18.18 -32.43 1.81
N LEU A 374 -19.36 -32.06 1.30
CA LEU A 374 -19.52 -31.48 -0.03
C LEU A 374 -18.82 -30.11 -0.14
N THR A 375 -18.93 -29.26 0.88
CA THR A 375 -18.31 -27.94 0.86
C THR A 375 -16.79 -28.02 1.04
N LEU A 376 -16.29 -28.91 1.90
CA LEU A 376 -14.85 -29.18 2.00
C LEU A 376 -14.29 -29.76 0.69
N GLY A 377 -14.97 -30.76 0.12
CA GLY A 377 -14.59 -31.39 -1.15
C GLY A 377 -14.60 -30.40 -2.32
N ALA A 378 -15.65 -29.59 -2.44
CA ALA A 378 -15.75 -28.54 -3.45
C ALA A 378 -14.70 -27.44 -3.26
N GLY A 379 -14.39 -27.06 -2.01
CA GLY A 379 -13.31 -26.13 -1.69
C GLY A 379 -11.95 -26.64 -2.15
N LEU A 380 -11.61 -27.89 -1.81
CA LEU A 380 -10.38 -28.55 -2.29
C LEU A 380 -10.34 -28.66 -3.81
N ALA A 381 -11.46 -29.00 -4.44
CA ALA A 381 -11.55 -29.08 -5.90
C ALA A 381 -11.30 -27.72 -6.55
N LEU A 382 -11.89 -26.63 -6.04
CA LEU A 382 -11.65 -25.28 -6.57
C LEU A 382 -10.22 -24.80 -6.39
N LEU A 383 -9.59 -25.09 -5.25
CA LEU A 383 -8.17 -24.78 -5.06
C LEU A 383 -7.28 -25.60 -6.01
N THR A 384 -7.65 -26.85 -6.29
CA THR A 384 -6.95 -27.69 -7.27
C THR A 384 -7.11 -27.13 -8.69
N VAL A 385 -8.32 -26.69 -9.05
CA VAL A 385 -8.60 -26.01 -10.31
C VAL A 385 -7.81 -24.72 -10.42
N PHE A 386 -7.71 -23.92 -9.35
CA PHE A 386 -6.89 -22.71 -9.32
C PHE A 386 -5.43 -23.01 -9.67
N VAL A 387 -4.83 -24.02 -9.03
CA VAL A 387 -3.45 -24.43 -9.34
C VAL A 387 -3.32 -24.90 -10.80
N ALA A 388 -4.29 -25.66 -11.31
CA ALA A 388 -4.30 -26.10 -12.70
C ALA A 388 -4.42 -24.94 -13.70
N VAL A 389 -5.28 -23.96 -13.41
CA VAL A 389 -5.46 -22.76 -14.24
C VAL A 389 -4.18 -21.92 -14.26
N GLU A 390 -3.56 -21.68 -13.10
CA GLU A 390 -2.30 -20.94 -12.99
C GLU A 390 -1.14 -21.69 -13.68
N ALA A 391 -1.16 -23.02 -13.71
CA ALA A 391 -0.15 -23.82 -14.41
C ALA A 391 -0.23 -23.70 -15.95
N ILE A 392 -1.43 -23.48 -16.49
CA ILE A 392 -1.69 -23.47 -17.95
C ILE A 392 -1.79 -22.02 -18.49
N SER A 393 -2.08 -21.04 -17.62
CA SER A 393 -2.27 -19.65 -18.01
C SER A 393 -1.01 -19.03 -18.61
N ARG A 394 -1.17 -18.23 -19.67
CA ARG A 394 -0.08 -17.49 -20.31
C ARG A 394 0.34 -16.24 -19.53
N GLN A 395 -0.52 -15.73 -18.65
CA GLN A 395 -0.26 -14.59 -17.77
C GLN A 395 -0.85 -14.89 -16.37
N PRO A 396 -0.26 -15.84 -15.62
CA PRO A 396 -0.74 -16.26 -14.30
C PRO A 396 -0.68 -15.10 -13.30
N LEU A 397 -1.62 -15.06 -12.35
CA LEU A 397 -1.52 -14.14 -11.20
C LEU A 397 -0.38 -14.56 -10.27
N MET A 398 -0.17 -15.87 -10.14
CA MET A 398 0.86 -16.48 -9.31
C MET A 398 1.66 -17.49 -10.14
N PRO A 399 2.76 -17.06 -10.79
CA PRO A 399 3.65 -17.97 -11.48
C PRO A 399 4.13 -19.10 -10.55
N LEU A 400 3.76 -20.34 -10.86
CA LEU A 400 4.11 -21.49 -10.02
C LEU A 400 5.63 -21.73 -9.93
N THR A 401 6.41 -21.14 -10.83
CA THR A 401 7.89 -21.10 -10.80
C THR A 401 8.44 -20.47 -9.52
N VAL A 402 7.63 -19.65 -8.83
CA VAL A 402 7.97 -19.09 -7.52
C VAL A 402 8.18 -20.20 -6.46
N PHE A 403 7.45 -21.31 -6.58
CA PHE A 403 7.58 -22.50 -5.73
C PHE A 403 8.69 -23.47 -6.15
N SER A 404 9.36 -23.25 -7.29
CA SER A 404 10.50 -24.09 -7.72
C SER A 404 11.70 -23.96 -6.77
N ASN A 405 11.81 -22.84 -6.05
CA ASN A 405 12.88 -22.65 -5.06
C ASN A 405 12.43 -23.21 -3.71
N ARG A 406 13.10 -24.28 -3.27
CA ARG A 406 12.81 -24.97 -2.01
C ARG A 406 12.82 -24.04 -0.79
N ASN A 407 13.72 -23.07 -0.73
CA ASN A 407 13.79 -22.13 0.40
C ASN A 407 12.56 -21.20 0.43
N ARG A 408 12.12 -20.69 -0.74
CA ARG A 408 10.90 -19.86 -0.84
C ARG A 408 9.66 -20.67 -0.49
N THR A 409 9.53 -21.90 -0.98
CA THR A 409 8.42 -22.79 -0.64
C THR A 409 8.32 -23.05 0.86
N GLY A 410 9.46 -23.25 1.54
CA GLY A 410 9.51 -23.34 3.00
C GLY A 410 9.02 -22.07 3.70
N ALA A 411 9.44 -20.89 3.21
CA ALA A 411 8.98 -19.62 3.74
C ALA A 411 7.48 -19.40 3.53
N TYR A 412 6.91 -19.79 2.38
CA TYR A 412 5.47 -19.71 2.13
C TYR A 412 4.66 -20.65 3.03
N ALA A 413 5.10 -21.89 3.19
CA ALA A 413 4.45 -22.85 4.08
C ALA A 413 4.46 -22.36 5.54
N LEU A 414 5.60 -21.86 6.01
CA LEU A 414 5.69 -21.26 7.34
C LEU A 414 4.80 -20.01 7.46
N SER A 415 4.77 -19.16 6.43
CA SER A 415 3.93 -17.95 6.42
C SER A 415 2.43 -18.28 6.55
N LEU A 416 1.98 -19.35 5.90
CA LEU A 416 0.62 -19.88 6.02
C LEU A 416 0.35 -20.41 7.43
N ALA A 417 1.24 -21.24 7.98
CA ALA A 417 1.11 -21.77 9.33
C ALA A 417 1.13 -20.67 10.40
N THR A 418 2.00 -19.67 10.24
CA THR A 418 2.07 -18.50 11.14
C THR A 418 0.83 -17.63 11.03
N GLY A 419 0.28 -17.43 9.82
CA GLY A 419 -1.00 -16.76 9.64
C GLY A 419 -2.10 -17.47 10.43
N ALA A 420 -2.22 -18.79 10.25
CA ALA A 420 -3.21 -19.61 10.95
C ALA A 420 -3.09 -19.52 12.47
N ALA A 421 -1.88 -19.73 12.98
CA ALA A 421 -1.60 -19.67 14.41
C ALA A 421 -1.87 -18.28 15.01
N LEU A 422 -1.42 -17.21 14.36
CA LEU A 422 -1.58 -15.84 14.87
C LEU A 422 -3.04 -15.40 14.86
N SER A 423 -3.75 -15.55 13.73
CA SER A 423 -5.14 -15.09 13.63
C SER A 423 -6.06 -15.90 14.52
N GLY A 424 -5.88 -17.24 14.57
CA GLY A 424 -6.64 -18.09 15.49
C GLY A 424 -6.34 -17.77 16.96
N MET A 425 -5.08 -17.52 17.30
CA MET A 425 -4.70 -17.08 18.66
C MET A 425 -5.33 -15.74 19.02
N LEU A 426 -5.27 -14.72 18.15
CA LEU A 426 -5.87 -13.40 18.41
C LEU A 426 -7.37 -13.53 18.66
N PHE A 427 -8.06 -14.30 17.82
CA PHE A 427 -9.49 -14.53 17.93
C PHE A 427 -9.85 -15.21 19.26
N LEU A 428 -9.29 -16.40 19.51
CA LEU A 428 -9.61 -17.19 20.72
C LEU A 428 -9.16 -16.50 22.00
N LEU A 429 -7.97 -15.89 22.02
CA LEU A 429 -7.47 -15.21 23.21
C LEU A 429 -8.32 -13.98 23.53
N THR A 430 -8.81 -13.25 22.51
CA THR A 430 -9.71 -12.11 22.77
C THR A 430 -11.02 -12.57 23.41
N LEU A 431 -11.61 -13.66 22.90
CA LEU A 431 -12.81 -14.24 23.49
C LEU A 431 -12.57 -14.75 24.90
N TYR A 432 -11.44 -15.42 25.17
CA TYR A 432 -11.07 -15.88 26.49
C TYR A 432 -10.91 -14.72 27.49
N LEU A 433 -10.13 -13.69 27.14
CA LEU A 433 -9.87 -12.54 28.01
C LEU A 433 -11.16 -11.81 28.40
N GLN A 434 -12.11 -11.67 27.49
CA GLN A 434 -13.35 -10.92 27.74
C GLN A 434 -14.50 -11.78 28.28
N ASN A 435 -14.71 -12.99 27.74
CA ASN A 435 -15.83 -13.84 28.13
C ASN A 435 -15.54 -14.71 29.36
N VAL A 436 -14.28 -15.11 29.59
CA VAL A 436 -13.89 -15.95 30.74
C VAL A 436 -13.29 -15.11 31.86
N LEU A 437 -12.24 -14.33 31.57
CA LEU A 437 -11.59 -13.48 32.57
C LEU A 437 -12.36 -12.17 32.87
N GLY A 438 -13.43 -11.89 32.13
CA GLY A 438 -14.28 -10.72 32.36
C GLY A 438 -13.59 -9.36 32.13
N LEU A 439 -12.49 -9.34 31.37
CA LEU A 439 -11.78 -8.10 31.07
C LEU A 439 -12.62 -7.20 30.17
N THR A 440 -12.59 -5.90 30.44
CA THR A 440 -13.17 -4.89 29.54
C THR A 440 -12.43 -4.88 28.19
N PRO A 441 -13.06 -4.39 27.10
CA PRO A 441 -12.39 -4.26 25.80
C PRO A 441 -11.08 -3.44 25.89
N LEU A 442 -11.06 -2.41 26.75
CA LEU A 442 -9.86 -1.61 27.00
C LEU A 442 -8.74 -2.45 27.62
N GLN A 443 -9.04 -3.20 28.69
CA GLN A 443 -8.07 -4.09 29.34
C GLN A 443 -7.57 -5.18 28.39
N ALA A 444 -8.45 -5.76 27.57
CA ALA A 444 -8.06 -6.72 26.54
C ALA A 444 -7.11 -6.08 25.49
N GLY A 445 -7.38 -4.84 25.07
CA GLY A 445 -6.47 -4.09 24.19
C GLY A 445 -5.07 -3.91 24.79
N PHE A 446 -4.99 -3.56 26.08
CA PHE A 446 -3.71 -3.47 26.81
C PHE A 446 -3.03 -4.83 26.98
N ALA A 447 -3.80 -5.90 27.19
CA ALA A 447 -3.30 -7.27 27.31
C ALA A 447 -2.59 -7.76 26.04
N PHE A 448 -2.89 -7.21 24.87
CA PHE A 448 -2.17 -7.55 23.64
C PHE A 448 -0.91 -6.71 23.37
N LEU A 449 -0.64 -5.63 24.11
CA LEU A 449 0.56 -4.80 23.90
C LEU A 449 1.89 -5.57 23.95
N PRO A 450 2.09 -6.52 24.89
CA PRO A 450 3.30 -7.35 24.91
C PRO A 450 3.52 -8.08 23.58
N THR A 451 2.44 -8.41 22.86
CA THR A 451 2.53 -9.05 21.54
C THR A 451 3.19 -8.14 20.52
N ALA A 452 2.79 -6.87 20.47
CA ALA A 452 3.40 -5.91 19.56
C ALA A 452 4.87 -5.63 19.92
N LEU A 453 5.15 -5.43 21.20
CA LEU A 453 6.51 -5.19 21.69
C LEU A 453 7.43 -6.39 21.43
N GLY A 454 6.92 -7.60 21.65
CA GLY A 454 7.62 -8.84 21.37
C GLY A 454 7.92 -9.02 19.89
N VAL A 455 6.95 -8.74 18.99
CA VAL A 455 7.17 -8.78 17.54
C VAL A 455 8.24 -7.78 17.10
N ILE A 456 8.19 -6.54 17.61
CA ILE A 456 9.20 -5.51 17.31
C ILE A 456 10.57 -5.94 17.82
N GLY A 457 10.66 -6.43 19.06
CA GLY A 457 11.89 -6.93 19.67
C GLY A 457 12.47 -8.11 18.90
N GLY A 458 11.64 -9.09 18.53
CA GLY A 458 12.01 -10.27 17.75
C GLY A 458 12.48 -9.91 16.34
N ALA A 459 11.83 -8.94 15.69
CA ALA A 459 12.25 -8.41 14.39
C ALA A 459 13.62 -7.70 14.45
N GLY A 460 13.83 -6.88 15.49
CA GLY A 460 15.11 -6.20 15.74
C GLY A 460 16.25 -7.18 16.01
N LEU A 461 16.00 -8.19 16.86
CA LEU A 461 16.94 -9.27 17.15
C LEU A 461 17.31 -10.04 15.88
N THR A 462 16.31 -10.36 15.05
CA THR A 462 16.49 -11.11 13.80
C THR A 462 17.32 -10.35 12.79
N SER A 463 17.09 -9.04 12.64
CA SER A 463 17.86 -8.20 11.72
C SER A 463 19.37 -8.26 12.02
N ARG A 464 19.75 -8.40 13.30
CA ARG A 464 21.15 -8.58 13.73
C ARG A 464 21.63 -10.03 13.54
N LEU A 465 20.78 -11.01 13.82
CA LEU A 465 21.12 -12.44 13.72
C LEU A 465 21.28 -12.91 12.27
N ILE A 466 20.49 -12.38 11.32
CA ILE A 466 20.57 -12.76 9.91
C ILE A 466 21.95 -12.46 9.34
N ALA A 467 22.54 -11.32 9.71
CA ALA A 467 23.89 -10.94 9.26
C ALA A 467 24.98 -11.92 9.72
N ARG A 468 24.77 -12.64 10.84
CA ARG A 468 25.76 -13.57 11.44
C ARG A 468 25.50 -15.03 11.11
N THR A 469 24.23 -15.44 11.11
CA THR A 469 23.82 -16.86 11.08
C THR A 469 23.02 -17.23 9.83
N GLY A 470 22.73 -16.25 8.98
CA GLY A 470 21.78 -16.37 7.88
C GLY A 470 20.33 -16.45 8.37
N PRO A 471 19.35 -16.53 7.45
CA PRO A 471 17.93 -16.48 7.80
C PRO A 471 17.36 -17.79 8.37
N ARG A 472 18.03 -18.93 8.19
CA ARG A 472 17.49 -20.23 8.61
C ARG A 472 17.32 -20.34 10.12
N VAL A 473 18.36 -19.99 10.88
CA VAL A 473 18.37 -20.10 12.35
C VAL A 473 17.26 -19.26 13.01
N PRO A 474 17.16 -17.94 12.76
CA PRO A 474 16.09 -17.14 13.35
C PRO A 474 14.69 -17.57 12.84
N MET A 475 14.58 -18.05 11.61
CA MET A 475 13.29 -18.56 11.10
C MET A 475 12.81 -19.80 11.85
N THR A 476 13.69 -20.78 12.09
CA THR A 476 13.34 -22.01 12.81
C THR A 476 13.20 -21.78 14.31
N ALA A 477 14.07 -20.95 14.91
CA ALA A 477 13.95 -20.57 16.31
C ALA A 477 12.63 -19.84 16.56
N GLY A 478 12.26 -18.91 15.68
CA GLY A 478 11.01 -18.16 15.80
C GLY A 478 9.77 -19.04 15.69
N ALA A 479 9.76 -19.98 14.74
CA ALA A 479 8.66 -20.94 14.60
C ALA A 479 8.52 -21.85 15.83
N LEU A 480 9.65 -22.29 16.42
CA LEU A 480 9.65 -23.06 17.65
C LEU A 480 9.15 -22.26 18.85
N MET A 481 9.59 -21.00 18.98
CA MET A 481 9.11 -20.09 20.04
C MET A 481 7.60 -19.84 19.93
N ALA A 482 7.07 -19.66 18.70
CA ALA A 482 5.64 -19.54 18.47
C ALA A 482 4.88 -20.80 18.90
N ALA A 483 5.40 -22.00 18.59
CA ALA A 483 4.81 -23.25 19.03
C ALA A 483 4.83 -23.41 20.56
N ILE A 484 5.98 -23.12 21.20
CA ILE A 484 6.12 -23.16 22.67
C ILE A 484 5.13 -22.19 23.32
N GLY A 485 5.01 -20.96 22.81
CA GLY A 485 4.08 -19.98 23.33
C GLY A 485 2.62 -20.43 23.23
N LEU A 486 2.23 -21.08 22.12
CA LEU A 486 0.86 -21.61 21.96
C LEU A 486 0.59 -22.83 22.86
N PHE A 487 1.53 -23.76 22.99
CA PHE A 487 1.38 -24.87 23.92
C PHE A 487 1.33 -24.40 25.37
N TRP A 488 2.16 -23.43 25.73
CA TRP A 488 2.11 -22.85 27.07
C TRP A 488 0.79 -22.12 27.31
N LEU A 489 0.29 -21.38 26.32
CA LEU A 489 -1.03 -20.74 26.39
C LEU A 489 -2.17 -21.77 26.45
N SER A 490 -1.97 -23.01 26.01
CA SER A 490 -2.98 -24.05 26.19
C SER A 490 -3.18 -24.48 27.64
N SER A 491 -2.25 -24.18 28.54
CA SER A 491 -2.37 -24.47 29.96
C SER A 491 -3.20 -23.44 30.74
N ILE A 492 -4.01 -22.63 30.05
CA ILE A 492 -4.92 -21.65 30.67
C ILE A 492 -5.98 -22.33 31.54
N THR A 493 -6.37 -21.64 32.61
CA THR A 493 -7.40 -22.06 33.56
C THR A 493 -8.43 -20.96 33.76
N ASP A 494 -9.63 -21.32 34.19
CA ASP A 494 -10.72 -20.39 34.49
C ASP A 494 -10.44 -19.44 35.67
N HIS A 495 -9.47 -19.77 36.52
CA HIS A 495 -8.96 -18.92 37.61
C HIS A 495 -7.64 -18.20 37.27
N ALA A 496 -7.24 -18.17 36.01
CA ALA A 496 -5.94 -17.66 35.60
C ALA A 496 -5.76 -16.16 35.89
N GLU A 497 -4.69 -15.82 36.61
CA GLU A 497 -4.17 -14.45 36.61
C GLU A 497 -3.46 -14.17 35.27
N TYR A 498 -3.79 -13.03 34.66
CA TYR A 498 -3.20 -12.61 33.37
C TYR A 498 -1.66 -12.60 33.39
N ALA A 499 -1.06 -12.07 34.45
CA ALA A 499 0.39 -11.95 34.57
C ALA A 499 1.08 -13.33 34.64
N ALA A 500 0.49 -14.28 35.35
CA ALA A 500 1.05 -15.62 35.53
C ALA A 500 0.81 -16.52 34.32
N SER A 501 -0.37 -16.44 33.70
CA SER A 501 -0.87 -17.47 32.78
C SER A 501 -0.89 -17.05 31.31
N VAL A 502 -0.85 -15.74 31.02
CA VAL A 502 -1.02 -15.22 29.64
C VAL A 502 0.18 -14.40 29.19
N LEU A 503 0.73 -13.55 30.05
CA LEU A 503 1.82 -12.64 29.70
C LEU A 503 3.09 -13.37 29.23
N GLY A 504 3.54 -14.37 29.98
CA GLY A 504 4.72 -15.17 29.64
C GLY A 504 4.60 -15.86 28.27
N PRO A 505 3.56 -16.69 28.04
CA PRO A 505 3.30 -17.31 26.75
C PRO A 505 3.22 -16.31 25.59
N LEU A 506 2.53 -15.18 25.79
CA LEU A 506 2.39 -14.13 24.78
C LEU A 506 3.73 -13.52 24.38
N VAL A 507 4.61 -13.23 25.33
CA VAL A 507 5.92 -12.64 25.04
C VAL A 507 6.78 -13.62 24.24
N VAL A 508 6.83 -14.90 24.63
CA VAL A 508 7.59 -15.93 23.90
C VAL A 508 7.06 -16.09 22.48
N LEU A 509 5.75 -16.20 22.33
CA LEU A 509 5.07 -16.29 21.04
C LEU A 509 5.40 -15.08 20.16
N ALA A 510 5.26 -13.88 20.71
CA ALA A 510 5.43 -12.62 19.99
C ALA A 510 6.86 -12.40 19.49
N VAL A 511 7.85 -12.70 20.34
CA VAL A 511 9.26 -12.66 19.92
C VAL A 511 9.47 -13.63 18.76
N GLY A 512 8.92 -14.85 18.86
CA GLY A 512 8.99 -15.85 17.80
C GLY A 512 8.38 -15.37 16.47
N LEU A 513 7.19 -14.77 16.52
CA LEU A 513 6.52 -14.19 15.35
C LEU A 513 7.36 -13.09 14.69
N GLY A 514 7.98 -12.21 15.49
CA GLY A 514 8.89 -11.18 14.98
C GLY A 514 10.06 -11.78 14.21
N GLN A 515 10.63 -12.89 14.69
CA GLN A 515 11.69 -13.60 13.98
C GLN A 515 11.23 -14.25 12.68
N VAL A 516 10.05 -14.89 12.70
CA VAL A 516 9.47 -15.50 11.51
C VAL A 516 9.17 -14.46 10.43
N PHE A 517 8.56 -13.33 10.79
CA PHE A 517 8.19 -12.29 9.82
C PHE A 517 9.39 -11.72 9.07
N VAL A 518 10.46 -11.37 9.77
CA VAL A 518 11.67 -10.84 9.13
C VAL A 518 12.37 -11.91 8.30
N SER A 519 12.53 -13.12 8.86
CA SER A 519 13.28 -14.19 8.19
C SER A 519 12.57 -14.72 6.94
N THR A 520 11.26 -14.93 6.99
CA THR A 520 10.47 -15.38 5.83
C THR A 520 10.46 -14.32 4.71
N SER A 521 10.32 -13.05 5.08
CA SER A 521 10.42 -11.93 4.11
C SER A 521 11.78 -11.90 3.43
N PHE A 522 12.87 -12.06 4.20
CA PHE A 522 14.23 -12.11 3.65
C PHE A 522 14.42 -13.31 2.70
N VAL A 523 14.00 -14.51 3.11
CA VAL A 523 14.11 -15.73 2.29
C VAL A 523 13.31 -15.62 1.00
N ALA A 524 12.12 -15.01 1.07
CA ALA A 524 11.26 -14.83 -0.09
C ALA A 524 11.94 -13.96 -1.17
N ILE A 525 12.49 -12.80 -0.79
CA ILE A 525 13.09 -11.86 -1.74
C ILE A 525 14.52 -12.22 -2.16
N SER A 526 15.19 -13.12 -1.43
CA SER A 526 16.59 -13.50 -1.70
C SER A 526 16.75 -14.17 -3.07
N GLY A 527 17.64 -13.64 -3.91
CA GLY A 527 17.95 -14.19 -5.23
C GLY A 527 16.85 -13.96 -6.29
N VAL A 528 15.92 -13.05 -6.02
CA VAL A 528 14.82 -12.68 -6.93
C VAL A 528 15.17 -11.38 -7.65
N LYS A 529 14.82 -11.28 -8.94
CA LYS A 529 15.02 -10.03 -9.71
C LYS A 529 14.20 -8.89 -9.06
N PRO A 530 14.70 -7.64 -9.04
CA PRO A 530 13.96 -6.52 -8.44
C PRO A 530 12.51 -6.35 -8.94
N SER A 531 12.26 -6.69 -10.21
CA SER A 531 10.92 -6.67 -10.82
C SER A 531 9.95 -7.74 -10.29
N GLU A 532 10.46 -8.83 -9.70
CA GLU A 532 9.68 -9.96 -9.20
C GLU A 532 9.51 -9.95 -7.67
N SER A 533 10.27 -9.12 -6.95
CA SER A 533 10.23 -9.03 -5.47
C SER A 533 8.85 -8.66 -4.92
N GLY A 534 8.10 -7.83 -5.65
CA GLY A 534 6.74 -7.43 -5.27
C GLY A 534 5.76 -8.61 -5.28
N LEU A 535 5.79 -9.41 -6.36
CA LEU A 535 4.99 -10.62 -6.49
C LEU A 535 5.32 -11.62 -5.37
N VAL A 536 6.61 -11.90 -5.16
CA VAL A 536 7.06 -12.86 -4.16
C VAL A 536 6.64 -12.45 -2.74
N SER A 537 6.72 -11.15 -2.43
CA SER A 537 6.24 -10.61 -1.14
C SER A 537 4.71 -10.68 -1.02
N ALA A 538 3.99 -10.48 -2.12
CA ALA A 538 2.54 -10.60 -2.16
C ALA A 538 2.08 -12.04 -1.86
N VAL A 539 2.77 -13.06 -2.39
CA VAL A 539 2.47 -14.48 -2.08
C VAL A 539 2.62 -14.79 -0.58
N LEU A 540 3.63 -14.23 0.11
CA LEU A 540 3.73 -14.34 1.58
C LEU A 540 2.51 -13.72 2.29
N ASN A 541 2.00 -12.61 1.78
CA ASN A 541 0.85 -11.94 2.38
C ASN A 541 -0.45 -12.72 2.13
N VAL A 542 -0.64 -13.24 0.93
CA VAL A 542 -1.76 -14.16 0.61
C VAL A 542 -1.73 -15.36 1.56
N GLY A 543 -0.56 -15.99 1.74
CA GLY A 543 -0.38 -17.12 2.65
C GLY A 543 -0.80 -16.78 4.08
N ARG A 544 -0.42 -15.61 4.60
CA ARG A 544 -0.84 -15.15 5.93
C ARG A 544 -2.34 -14.95 6.06
N GLN A 545 -3.01 -14.35 5.08
CA GLN A 545 -4.45 -14.07 5.15
C GLN A 545 -5.31 -15.31 4.98
N LEU A 546 -4.96 -16.17 4.01
CA LEU A 546 -5.63 -17.45 3.82
C LEU A 546 -5.36 -18.38 5.00
N GLY A 547 -4.09 -18.47 5.43
CA GLY A 547 -3.70 -19.20 6.63
C GLY A 547 -4.47 -18.72 7.85
N GLY A 548 -4.55 -17.40 8.07
CA GLY A 548 -5.28 -16.81 9.18
C GLY A 548 -6.76 -17.16 9.19
N SER A 549 -7.41 -17.13 8.02
CA SER A 549 -8.82 -17.50 7.88
C SER A 549 -9.06 -18.98 8.20
N ILE A 550 -8.19 -19.86 7.69
CA ILE A 550 -8.24 -21.30 7.98
C ILE A 550 -7.95 -21.54 9.46
N GLY A 551 -6.96 -20.87 10.05
CA GLY A 551 -6.60 -21.01 11.46
C GLY A 551 -7.73 -20.64 12.40
N ILE A 552 -8.39 -19.51 12.17
CA ILE A 552 -9.60 -19.12 12.91
C ILE A 552 -10.65 -20.23 12.80
N ALA A 553 -10.94 -20.68 11.57
CA ALA A 553 -11.98 -21.68 11.34
C ALA A 553 -11.69 -23.03 12.02
N VAL A 554 -10.48 -23.58 11.89
CA VAL A 554 -10.15 -24.89 12.49
C VAL A 554 -10.03 -24.77 14.01
N MET A 555 -9.31 -23.77 14.53
CA MET A 555 -9.12 -23.59 15.97
C MET A 555 -10.44 -23.25 16.67
N GLY A 556 -11.26 -22.40 16.07
CA GLY A 556 -12.59 -22.05 16.57
C GLY A 556 -13.61 -23.20 16.48
N THR A 557 -13.54 -24.01 15.42
CA THR A 557 -14.31 -25.25 15.30
C THR A 557 -13.97 -26.24 16.41
N ILE A 558 -12.69 -26.46 16.69
CA ILE A 558 -12.25 -27.34 17.79
C ILE A 558 -12.67 -26.75 19.13
N ALA A 559 -12.44 -25.46 19.36
CA ALA A 559 -12.81 -24.81 20.60
C ALA A 559 -14.31 -24.94 20.88
N THR A 560 -15.15 -24.65 19.88
CA THR A 560 -16.61 -24.76 19.98
C THR A 560 -17.05 -26.21 20.20
N SER A 561 -16.44 -27.16 19.50
CA SER A 561 -16.80 -28.59 19.63
C SER A 561 -16.47 -29.12 21.02
N VAL A 562 -15.28 -28.80 21.55
CA VAL A 562 -14.86 -29.20 22.90
C VAL A 562 -15.73 -28.53 23.96
N SER A 563 -16.04 -27.23 23.83
CA SER A 563 -16.92 -26.54 24.77
C SER A 563 -18.34 -27.15 24.80
N LYS A 564 -18.88 -27.55 23.65
CA LYS A 564 -20.19 -28.22 23.59
C LYS A 564 -20.17 -29.59 24.27
N ASP A 565 -19.12 -30.38 24.02
CA ASP A 565 -18.96 -31.71 24.61
C ASP A 565 -18.85 -31.63 26.14
N GLN A 566 -18.12 -30.65 26.67
CA GLN A 566 -18.01 -30.39 28.11
C GLN A 566 -19.34 -29.96 28.77
N LEU A 567 -20.27 -29.39 28.00
CA LEU A 567 -21.60 -29.02 28.47
C LEU A 567 -22.64 -30.14 28.30
N ALA A 568 -22.29 -31.23 27.60
CA ALA A 568 -23.22 -32.32 27.32
C ALA A 568 -23.57 -33.08 28.60
N GLY A 569 -24.85 -33.10 28.97
CA GLY A 569 -25.34 -33.80 30.16
C GLY A 569 -25.01 -33.13 31.50
N VAL A 570 -24.43 -31.92 31.47
CA VAL A 570 -24.08 -31.15 32.67
C VAL A 570 -25.11 -30.05 32.92
N ARG A 571 -25.42 -29.75 34.19
CA ARG A 571 -26.31 -28.63 34.55
C ARG A 571 -25.65 -27.31 34.19
N ILE A 572 -26.33 -26.49 33.38
CA ILE A 572 -25.80 -25.19 32.95
C ILE A 572 -25.79 -24.19 34.11
N THR A 573 -24.58 -23.87 34.59
CA THR A 573 -24.26 -22.79 35.52
C THR A 573 -23.15 -21.90 34.94
N HIS A 574 -22.97 -20.68 35.45
CA HIS A 574 -21.89 -19.79 35.01
C HIS A 574 -20.50 -20.44 35.10
N GLU A 575 -20.25 -21.18 36.17
CA GLU A 575 -18.99 -21.89 36.39
C GLU A 575 -18.77 -22.99 35.35
N THR A 576 -19.78 -23.83 35.09
CA THR A 576 -19.67 -24.89 34.06
C THR A 576 -19.46 -24.34 32.65
N VAL A 577 -20.07 -23.17 32.33
CA VAL A 577 -19.87 -22.50 31.04
C VAL A 577 -18.44 -21.95 30.94
N ASN A 578 -17.92 -21.30 31.98
CA ASN A 578 -16.55 -20.78 31.99
C ASN A 578 -15.52 -21.91 31.88
N HIS A 579 -15.71 -23.02 32.58
CA HIS A 579 -14.87 -24.20 32.49
C HIS A 579 -14.90 -24.80 31.08
N ALA A 580 -16.09 -24.98 30.50
CA ALA A 580 -16.26 -25.51 29.15
C ALA A 580 -15.64 -24.60 28.06
N LEU A 581 -15.79 -23.28 28.19
CA LEU A 581 -15.15 -22.31 27.30
C LEU A 581 -13.63 -22.36 27.43
N THR A 582 -13.11 -22.42 28.65
CA THR A 582 -11.67 -22.52 28.91
C THR A 582 -11.07 -23.79 28.30
N ALA A 583 -11.74 -24.94 28.47
CA ALA A 583 -11.34 -26.20 27.85
C ALA A 583 -11.34 -26.11 26.31
N GLY A 584 -12.35 -25.44 25.73
CA GLY A 584 -12.42 -25.17 24.30
C GLY A 584 -11.25 -24.31 23.80
N PHE A 585 -11.00 -23.17 24.46
CA PHE A 585 -9.89 -22.29 24.11
C PHE A 585 -8.53 -22.98 24.28
N SER A 586 -8.35 -23.74 25.35
CA SER A 586 -7.17 -24.58 25.59
C SER A 586 -6.92 -25.53 24.40
N ALA A 587 -7.92 -26.31 24.00
CA ALA A 587 -7.82 -27.21 22.85
C ALA A 587 -7.53 -26.47 21.54
N GLY A 588 -8.12 -25.29 21.34
CA GLY A 588 -7.82 -24.41 20.22
C GLY A 588 -6.35 -23.98 20.20
N PHE A 589 -5.78 -23.58 21.34
CA PHE A 589 -4.37 -23.22 21.46
C PHE A 589 -3.42 -24.41 21.26
N GLN A 590 -3.79 -25.62 21.73
CA GLN A 590 -3.03 -26.85 21.44
C GLN A 590 -2.93 -27.09 19.94
N LEU A 591 -4.05 -26.99 19.23
CA LEU A 591 -4.08 -27.11 17.78
C LEU A 591 -3.23 -26.01 17.11
N GLY A 592 -3.32 -24.76 17.60
CA GLY A 592 -2.44 -23.68 17.16
C GLY A 592 -0.96 -24.03 17.33
N GLY A 593 -0.60 -24.63 18.46
CA GLY A 593 0.75 -25.15 18.74
C GLY A 593 1.18 -26.22 17.73
N LEU A 594 0.30 -27.18 17.41
CA LEU A 594 0.55 -28.21 16.39
C LEU A 594 0.73 -27.60 14.99
N ILE A 595 -0.06 -26.60 14.62
CA ILE A 595 0.09 -25.86 13.35
C ILE A 595 1.45 -25.16 13.31
N ALA A 596 1.87 -24.51 14.40
CA ALA A 596 3.18 -23.87 14.50
C ALA A 596 4.33 -24.89 14.42
N VAL A 597 4.19 -26.08 15.01
CA VAL A 597 5.16 -27.19 14.87
C VAL A 597 5.22 -27.67 13.42
N ALA A 598 4.09 -27.83 12.75
CA ALA A 598 4.07 -28.19 11.32
C ALA A 598 4.81 -27.14 10.47
N GLY A 599 4.61 -25.85 10.76
CA GLY A 599 5.37 -24.75 10.17
C GLY A 599 6.87 -24.83 10.44
N PHE A 600 7.27 -25.14 11.69
CA PHE A 600 8.66 -25.35 12.08
C PHE A 600 9.31 -26.52 11.34
N VAL A 601 8.62 -27.66 11.23
CA VAL A 601 9.09 -28.84 10.49
C VAL A 601 9.24 -28.49 9.01
N ALA A 602 8.24 -27.83 8.40
CA ALA A 602 8.32 -27.37 7.02
C ALA A 602 9.52 -26.44 6.79
N ALA A 603 9.77 -25.52 7.71
CA ALA A 603 10.91 -24.60 7.67
C ALA A 603 12.26 -25.33 7.73
N ILE A 604 12.41 -26.34 8.61
CA ILE A 604 13.63 -27.14 8.73
C ILE A 604 13.89 -27.99 7.48
N VAL A 605 12.84 -28.63 6.95
CA VAL A 605 12.93 -29.58 5.82
C VAL A 605 13.14 -28.86 4.49
N ALA A 606 12.54 -27.68 4.33
CA ALA A 606 12.57 -26.94 3.09
C ALA A 606 13.80 -26.01 2.98
N VAL A 607 14.14 -25.27 4.04
CA VAL A 607 15.16 -24.22 3.95
C VAL A 607 16.55 -24.77 4.15
N ARG A 608 17.32 -24.95 3.07
CA ARG A 608 18.73 -25.37 3.11
C ARG A 608 19.64 -24.17 3.42
N ARG A 609 20.73 -24.40 4.18
CA ARG A 609 21.77 -23.38 4.39
C ARG A 609 22.26 -22.92 3.02
N PRO A 610 22.30 -21.61 2.72
CA PRO A 610 23.16 -21.14 1.65
C PRO A 610 24.58 -21.64 1.98
N ARG A 611 25.24 -22.33 1.04
CA ARG A 611 26.71 -22.35 1.08
C ARG A 611 27.11 -20.87 1.11
N PRO A 612 27.98 -20.43 2.03
CA PRO A 612 28.51 -19.08 1.95
C PRO A 612 29.17 -18.97 0.57
N ALA A 613 28.49 -18.32 -0.37
CA ALA A 613 29.13 -17.91 -1.60
C ALA A 613 30.23 -16.95 -1.15
N ILE A 614 31.43 -17.23 -1.64
CA ILE A 614 32.63 -16.44 -1.45
C ILE A 614 32.32 -15.04 -2.00
N VAL A 615 31.83 -14.13 -1.16
CA VAL A 615 31.62 -12.71 -1.49
C VAL A 615 32.76 -11.85 -0.93
N MET A 616 33.81 -12.49 -0.39
CA MET A 616 35.00 -11.76 0.06
C MET A 616 36.02 -11.54 -1.08
N GLU A 617 36.03 -12.36 -2.13
CA GLU A 617 37.08 -12.31 -3.15
C GLU A 617 36.85 -11.21 -4.21
N GLU A 618 35.60 -10.80 -4.47
CA GLU A 618 35.30 -9.70 -5.42
C GLU A 618 35.45 -8.30 -4.82
N VAL A 619 35.51 -8.18 -3.49
CA VAL A 619 35.78 -6.90 -2.81
C VAL A 619 37.27 -6.69 -2.63
N GLU A 620 38.06 -7.75 -2.38
CA GLU A 620 39.53 -7.65 -2.38
C GLU A 620 40.11 -7.51 -3.79
N ALA A 621 39.54 -8.14 -4.81
CA ALA A 621 40.00 -7.97 -6.21
C ALA A 621 39.64 -6.62 -6.87
N ARG A 622 38.84 -5.78 -6.20
CA ARG A 622 38.58 -4.38 -6.63
C ARG A 622 39.34 -3.33 -5.81
N VAL A 623 40.10 -3.77 -4.80
CA VAL A 623 40.89 -2.92 -3.91
C VAL A 623 42.39 -3.26 -3.96
N ALA A 624 42.76 -4.44 -4.48
CA ALA A 624 44.10 -4.73 -5.00
C ALA A 624 44.20 -4.36 -6.49
#